data_AF-A0A3N5PIY9-F1
#
_entry.id   AF-A0A3N5PIY9-F1
#
_cell.length_a   1.000
_cell.length_b   1.000
_cell.length_c   1.000
_cell.angle_alpha   90.00
_cell.angle_beta   90.00
_cell.angle_gamma   90.00
#
_symmetry.space_group_name_H-M   'P 1'
#
loop_
_entity.id
_entity.type
_entity.pdbx_description
1 polymer ?
#
loop_
_entity_poly.entity_id
_entity_poly.type
_entity_poly.pdbx_seq_one_letter_code
_entity_poly.pdbx_strand_id
1 'polypeptide(L)'
;MNEGQKRSWRAVAICLVLLALGLAIAACQSSEPHNASAEVSRTPRPADAKLPALPTNTHTPVPSPTSVPSSTPTAEPPTSTPTETPTPVPTLAVGIYATLAPNVCPLTGVQVSDLALLERRPLAIKVQNAAISRPQYGLPQADIVYEHLSEAAITRFTAIYLCQEVDKIGSTR
;
A
#
# COMPACT_ATOMS: atom_id res chain seq x y z
N MET A 1 77.69 7.00 -11.02
CA MET A 1 76.68 6.00 -10.58
C MET A 1 77.03 4.67 -11.21
N ASN A 2 77.49 3.72 -10.41
CA ASN A 2 78.10 2.47 -10.89
C ASN A 2 77.04 1.55 -11.51
N GLU A 3 77.43 0.72 -12.49
CA GLU A 3 76.50 -0.18 -13.21
C GLU A 3 75.70 -1.10 -12.28
N GLY A 4 76.28 -1.51 -11.14
CA GLY A 4 75.57 -2.27 -10.11
C GLY A 4 74.41 -1.50 -9.45
N GLN A 5 74.57 -0.19 -9.27
CA GLN A 5 73.55 0.69 -8.68
C GLN A 5 72.40 0.97 -9.66
N LYS A 6 72.68 1.02 -10.97
CA LYS A 6 71.63 1.14 -11.99
C LYS A 6 70.78 -0.14 -12.07
N ARG A 7 71.42 -1.31 -11.92
CA ARG A 7 70.72 -2.61 -11.89
C ARG A 7 69.83 -2.77 -10.65
N SER A 8 70.32 -2.35 -9.47
CA SER A 8 69.49 -2.38 -8.26
C SER A 8 68.31 -1.42 -8.33
N TRP A 9 68.49 -0.22 -8.87
CA TRP A 9 67.39 0.74 -9.08
C TRP A 9 66.35 0.24 -10.08
N ARG A 10 66.78 -0.42 -11.16
CA ARG A 10 65.85 -1.06 -12.11
C ARG A 10 65.05 -2.18 -11.45
N ALA A 11 65.70 -3.02 -10.63
CA ALA A 11 65.01 -4.08 -9.90
C ALA A 11 63.98 -3.52 -8.90
N VAL A 12 64.35 -2.48 -8.15
CA VAL A 12 63.42 -1.79 -7.21
C VAL A 12 62.25 -1.17 -7.95
N ALA A 13 62.48 -0.50 -9.08
CA ALA A 13 61.42 0.08 -9.89
C ALA A 13 60.45 -0.99 -10.44
N ILE A 14 60.98 -2.12 -10.92
CA ILE A 14 60.16 -3.25 -11.38
C ILE A 14 59.33 -3.83 -10.23
N CYS A 15 59.92 -4.03 -9.04
CA CYS A 15 59.20 -4.51 -7.87
C CYS A 15 58.08 -3.56 -7.44
N LEU A 16 58.31 -2.24 -7.47
CA LEU A 16 57.28 -1.24 -7.13
C LEU A 16 56.12 -1.25 -8.14
N VAL A 17 56.41 -1.40 -9.43
CA VAL A 17 55.37 -1.52 -10.47
C VAL A 17 54.54 -2.79 -10.30
N LEU A 18 55.19 -3.93 -10.01
CA LEU A 18 54.49 -5.20 -9.76
C LEU A 18 53.63 -5.13 -8.49
N LEU A 19 54.11 -4.48 -7.43
CA LEU A 19 53.36 -4.27 -6.20
C LEU A 19 52.11 -3.39 -6.44
N ALA A 20 52.26 -2.29 -7.18
CA ALA A 20 51.15 -1.40 -7.52
C ALA A 20 50.09 -2.10 -8.38
N LEU A 21 50.53 -2.93 -9.35
CA LEU A 21 49.62 -3.72 -10.18
C LEU A 21 48.87 -4.78 -9.37
N GLY A 22 49.53 -5.45 -8.42
CA GLY A 22 48.89 -6.41 -7.51
C GLY A 22 47.82 -5.76 -6.63
N LEU A 23 48.10 -4.57 -6.09
CA LEU A 23 47.13 -3.79 -5.31
C LEU A 23 45.92 -3.36 -6.13
N ALA A 24 46.11 -2.96 -7.39
CA ALA A 24 45.02 -2.60 -8.30
C ALA A 24 44.11 -3.80 -8.63
N ILE A 25 44.68 -5.00 -8.82
CA ILE A 25 43.91 -6.22 -9.09
C ILE A 25 43.12 -6.67 -7.85
N ALA A 26 43.69 -6.52 -6.64
CA ALA A 26 43.00 -6.83 -5.39
C ALA A 26 41.82 -5.88 -5.13
N ALA A 27 41.92 -4.61 -5.54
CA ALA A 27 40.83 -3.63 -5.42
C ALA A 27 39.63 -3.92 -6.35
N CYS A 28 39.78 -4.81 -7.33
CA CYS A 28 38.70 -5.26 -8.21
C CYS A 28 37.95 -6.51 -7.68
N GLN A 29 38.41 -7.13 -6.58
CA GLN A 29 37.70 -8.26 -6.00
C GLN A 29 36.73 -7.82 -4.89
N SER A 30 35.46 -7.76 -5.30
CA SER A 30 34.24 -8.00 -4.53
C SER A 30 33.94 -7.12 -3.31
N SER A 31 32.96 -6.25 -3.48
CA SER A 31 31.85 -6.16 -2.53
C SER A 31 30.67 -6.93 -3.13
N GLU A 32 30.56 -8.22 -2.81
CA GLU A 32 29.26 -8.90 -2.95
C GLU A 32 28.31 -8.21 -1.96
N PRO A 33 27.24 -7.53 -2.41
CA PRO A 33 26.22 -7.15 -1.48
C PRO A 33 25.65 -8.44 -0.92
N HIS A 34 25.73 -8.62 0.40
CA HIS A 34 25.01 -9.68 1.07
C HIS A 34 23.57 -9.65 0.56
N ASN A 35 23.19 -10.71 -0.15
CA ASN A 35 21.81 -10.96 -0.52
C ASN A 35 21.08 -11.28 0.77
N ALA A 36 20.74 -10.23 1.52
CA ALA A 36 19.76 -10.30 2.58
C ALA A 36 18.45 -10.64 1.87
N SER A 37 18.21 -11.94 1.72
CA SER A 37 16.89 -12.48 1.42
C SER A 37 16.00 -12.00 2.54
N ALA A 38 15.33 -10.87 2.33
CA ALA A 38 14.27 -10.42 3.20
C ALA A 38 13.27 -11.57 3.24
N GLU A 39 13.21 -12.27 4.36
CA GLU A 39 12.17 -13.25 4.59
C GLU A 39 10.86 -12.49 4.48
N VAL A 40 10.07 -12.80 3.45
CA VAL A 40 8.81 -12.14 3.16
C VAL A 40 7.90 -12.43 4.35
N SER A 41 7.85 -11.50 5.30
CA SER A 41 6.89 -11.52 6.40
C SER A 41 5.53 -11.25 5.80
N ARG A 42 4.92 -12.30 5.24
CA ARG A 42 3.51 -12.31 4.85
C ARG A 42 2.71 -12.15 6.13
N THR A 43 2.49 -10.90 6.56
CA THR A 43 1.64 -10.62 7.72
C THR A 43 0.24 -11.13 7.38
N PRO A 44 -0.20 -12.26 7.95
CA PRO A 44 -1.50 -12.81 7.61
C PRO A 44 -2.56 -11.82 8.05
N ARG A 45 -3.69 -11.79 7.34
CA ARG A 45 -4.87 -11.17 7.91
C ARG A 45 -5.16 -11.85 9.26
N PRO A 46 -5.33 -11.10 10.37
CA PRO A 46 -5.79 -11.69 11.61
C PRO A 46 -7.13 -12.39 11.35
N ALA A 47 -7.26 -13.66 11.79
CA ALA A 47 -8.48 -14.44 11.60
C ALA A 47 -9.73 -13.74 12.18
N ASP A 48 -9.54 -12.90 13.20
CA ASP A 48 -10.60 -12.15 13.88
C ASP A 48 -10.85 -10.74 13.32
N ALA A 49 -10.29 -10.40 12.15
CA ALA A 49 -10.49 -9.10 11.53
C ALA A 49 -11.95 -8.94 11.04
N LYS A 50 -12.83 -8.47 11.93
CA LYS A 50 -14.22 -8.12 11.61
C LYS A 50 -14.24 -7.12 10.44
N LEU A 51 -15.03 -7.42 9.40
CA LEU A 51 -15.27 -6.49 8.31
C LEU A 51 -15.75 -5.14 8.87
N PRO A 52 -15.31 -4.00 8.31
CA PRO A 52 -15.88 -2.71 8.68
C PRO A 52 -17.39 -2.77 8.52
N ALA A 53 -18.13 -2.42 9.57
CA ALA A 53 -19.57 -2.22 9.43
C ALA A 53 -19.77 -1.13 8.38
N LEU A 54 -20.64 -1.38 7.39
CA LEU A 54 -21.05 -0.36 6.44
C LEU A 54 -21.53 0.88 7.24
N PRO A 55 -21.25 2.11 6.78
CA PRO A 55 -21.73 3.30 7.46
C PRO A 55 -23.26 3.22 7.57
N THR A 56 -23.75 3.09 8.81
CA THR A 56 -25.16 3.29 9.11
C THR A 56 -25.46 4.75 8.79
N ASN A 57 -26.31 5.03 7.81
CA ASN A 57 -26.82 6.38 7.58
C ASN A 57 -27.42 6.89 8.90
N THR A 58 -26.71 7.79 9.58
CA THR A 58 -27.23 8.49 10.75
C THR A 58 -28.29 9.46 10.24
N HIS A 59 -29.56 9.08 10.38
CA HIS A 59 -30.66 10.01 10.22
C HIS A 59 -30.49 11.12 11.26
N THR A 60 -30.18 12.34 10.80
CA THR A 60 -30.18 13.54 11.65
C THR A 60 -31.57 13.67 12.28
N PRO A 61 -31.70 13.72 13.61
CA PRO A 61 -32.99 13.95 14.24
C PRO A 61 -33.51 15.33 13.80
N VAL A 62 -34.75 15.36 13.30
CA VAL A 62 -35.51 16.57 13.02
C VAL A 62 -35.59 17.39 14.33
N PRO A 63 -35.35 18.72 14.32
CA PRO A 63 -35.36 19.51 15.54
C PRO A 63 -36.72 19.45 16.25
N SER A 64 -36.68 19.11 17.53
CA SER A 64 -37.85 19.09 18.43
C SER A 64 -38.38 20.52 18.65
N PRO A 65 -39.69 20.78 18.54
CA PRO A 65 -40.23 22.09 18.90
C PRO A 65 -40.09 22.34 20.41
N THR A 66 -39.55 23.51 20.75
CA THR A 66 -39.42 24.01 22.13
C THR A 66 -40.80 24.25 22.75
N SER A 67 -41.12 23.55 23.84
CA SER A 67 -42.37 23.74 24.59
C SER A 67 -42.33 25.03 25.43
N VAL A 68 -43.29 25.92 25.20
CA VAL A 68 -43.58 27.11 26.04
C VAL A 68 -44.38 26.67 27.29
N PRO A 69 -44.15 27.22 28.49
CA PRO A 69 -44.89 26.82 29.69
C PRO A 69 -46.38 27.22 29.64
N SER A 70 -47.23 26.25 29.99
CA SER A 70 -48.68 26.27 29.99
C SER A 70 -49.27 26.95 31.23
N SER A 71 -50.28 27.80 31.05
CA SER A 71 -51.26 28.20 32.07
C SER A 71 -52.44 27.21 32.11
N THR A 72 -52.92 26.92 33.32
CA THR A 72 -53.95 25.94 33.74
C THR A 72 -55.39 26.25 33.21
N PRO A 73 -56.41 25.37 33.38
CA PRO A 73 -56.97 24.48 32.36
C PRO A 73 -58.42 24.83 31.92
N THR A 74 -58.86 24.34 30.76
CA THR A 74 -60.29 24.18 30.44
C THR A 74 -60.45 22.85 29.70
N ALA A 75 -61.36 22.01 30.19
CA ALA A 75 -61.55 20.64 29.72
C ALA A 75 -62.17 20.63 28.31
N GLU A 76 -61.53 19.92 27.38
CA GLU A 76 -62.03 19.63 26.04
C GLU A 76 -62.01 18.08 25.83
N PRO A 77 -62.95 17.49 25.06
CA PRO A 77 -63.19 16.04 25.03
C PRO A 77 -61.97 15.23 24.53
N PRO A 78 -61.88 13.93 24.87
CA PRO A 78 -60.74 13.11 24.45
C PRO A 78 -60.69 12.99 22.92
N THR A 79 -59.73 13.69 22.33
CA THR A 79 -59.38 13.56 20.92
C THR A 79 -58.65 12.24 20.72
N SER A 80 -59.14 11.41 19.81
CA SER A 80 -58.56 10.10 19.50
C SER A 80 -57.10 10.22 19.07
N THR A 81 -56.22 9.49 19.77
CA THR A 81 -54.80 9.37 19.42
C THR A 81 -54.69 8.68 18.05
N PRO A 82 -54.01 9.28 17.05
CA PRO A 82 -53.77 8.59 15.80
C PRO A 82 -52.85 7.40 16.06
N THR A 83 -53.30 6.20 15.69
CA THR A 83 -52.50 4.98 15.67
C THR A 83 -51.34 5.18 14.69
N GLU A 84 -50.10 5.22 15.20
CA GLU A 84 -48.91 5.25 14.37
C GLU A 84 -48.91 4.01 13.46
N THR A 85 -49.03 4.23 12.17
CA THR A 85 -48.83 3.19 11.16
C THR A 85 -47.35 2.84 11.17
N PRO A 86 -46.94 1.58 11.34
CA PRO A 86 -45.53 1.21 11.33
C PRO A 86 -44.94 1.56 9.97
N THR A 87 -44.04 2.55 9.95
CA THR A 87 -43.21 2.84 8.79
C THR A 87 -42.44 1.57 8.43
N PRO A 88 -42.55 1.03 7.20
CA PRO A 88 -41.81 -0.16 6.83
C PRO A 88 -40.32 0.12 7.00
N VAL A 89 -39.65 -0.66 7.84
CA VAL A 89 -38.21 -0.60 8.01
C VAL A 89 -37.57 -0.87 6.63
N PRO A 90 -36.71 0.03 6.11
CA PRO A 90 -36.04 -0.24 4.85
C PRO A 90 -35.20 -1.50 5.03
N THR A 91 -35.58 -2.57 4.33
CA THR A 91 -34.77 -3.77 4.21
C THR A 91 -33.52 -3.37 3.44
N LEU A 92 -32.38 -3.30 4.12
CA LEU A 92 -31.09 -3.09 3.48
C LEU A 92 -30.92 -4.17 2.40
N ALA A 93 -30.81 -3.76 1.15
CA ALA A 93 -30.53 -4.65 0.04
C ALA A 93 -29.11 -5.23 0.19
N VAL A 94 -29.00 -6.29 1.00
CA VAL A 94 -27.84 -7.18 1.02
C VAL A 94 -27.88 -7.94 -0.30
N GLY A 95 -27.21 -7.43 -1.34
CA GLY A 95 -27.09 -8.20 -2.59
C GLY A 95 -26.89 -7.46 -3.90
N ILE A 96 -26.54 -6.17 -3.92
CA ILE A 96 -26.32 -5.46 -5.20
C ILE A 96 -24.96 -5.83 -5.86
N TYR A 97 -24.09 -6.52 -5.13
CA TYR A 97 -22.78 -6.96 -5.63
C TYR A 97 -22.71 -8.48 -5.60
N ALA A 98 -22.37 -9.09 -6.73
CA ALA A 98 -22.13 -10.53 -6.80
C ALA A 98 -21.00 -10.91 -5.83
N THR A 99 -21.23 -11.94 -5.01
CA THR A 99 -20.15 -12.54 -4.24
C THR A 99 -19.19 -13.22 -5.21
N LEU A 100 -17.97 -12.73 -5.28
CA LEU A 100 -16.92 -13.30 -6.12
C LEU A 100 -16.58 -14.72 -5.65
N ALA A 101 -16.19 -15.58 -6.58
CA ALA A 101 -15.71 -16.91 -6.24
C ALA A 101 -14.43 -16.83 -5.37
N PRO A 102 -14.15 -17.80 -4.48
CA PRO A 102 -13.04 -17.70 -3.54
C PRO A 102 -11.66 -17.56 -4.18
N ASN A 103 -11.49 -17.99 -5.44
CA ASN A 103 -10.26 -17.89 -6.20
C ASN A 103 -10.18 -16.67 -7.12
N VAL A 104 -11.08 -15.69 -6.95
CA VAL A 104 -11.14 -14.47 -7.76
C VAL A 104 -10.61 -13.30 -6.94
N CYS A 105 -9.66 -12.57 -7.53
CA CYS A 105 -9.11 -11.36 -6.97
C CYS A 105 -10.21 -10.31 -6.74
N PRO A 106 -10.38 -9.78 -5.52
CA PRO A 106 -11.41 -8.78 -5.26
C PRO A 106 -11.11 -7.41 -5.88
N LEU A 107 -9.86 -7.14 -6.28
CA LEU A 107 -9.44 -5.87 -6.86
C LEU A 107 -9.54 -5.84 -8.40
N THR A 108 -9.34 -6.98 -9.05
CA THR A 108 -9.27 -7.07 -10.53
C THR A 108 -10.39 -7.92 -11.14
N GLY A 109 -11.07 -8.76 -10.34
CA GLY A 109 -12.06 -9.72 -10.84
C GLY A 109 -11.47 -10.91 -11.61
N VAL A 110 -10.14 -11.04 -11.66
CA VAL A 110 -9.44 -12.13 -12.36
C VAL A 110 -9.15 -13.29 -11.40
N GLN A 111 -9.13 -14.52 -11.93
CA GLN A 111 -8.73 -15.69 -11.15
C GLN A 111 -7.26 -15.64 -10.76
N VAL A 112 -6.96 -16.02 -9.53
CA VAL A 112 -5.59 -16.09 -8.98
C VAL A 112 -5.16 -17.54 -8.88
N SER A 113 -3.92 -17.84 -9.26
CA SER A 113 -3.35 -19.20 -9.20
C SER A 113 -2.96 -19.61 -7.78
N ASP A 114 -2.41 -18.70 -6.98
CA ASP A 114 -2.06 -18.91 -5.58
C ASP A 114 -3.07 -18.24 -4.64
N LEU A 115 -3.88 -19.05 -3.96
CA LEU A 115 -4.88 -18.55 -3.00
C LEU A 115 -4.25 -17.87 -1.77
N ALA A 116 -2.99 -18.17 -1.44
CA ALA A 116 -2.30 -17.52 -0.33
C ALA A 116 -2.03 -16.02 -0.60
N LEU A 117 -2.18 -15.55 -1.84
CA LEU A 117 -2.22 -14.12 -2.17
C LEU A 117 -3.44 -13.42 -1.55
N LEU A 118 -4.60 -14.05 -1.62
CA LEU A 118 -5.88 -13.47 -1.21
C LEU A 118 -6.05 -13.39 0.33
N GLU A 119 -5.26 -14.16 1.08
CA GLU A 119 -5.22 -14.15 2.55
C GLU A 119 -4.37 -12.99 3.12
N ARG A 120 -3.67 -12.24 2.27
CA ARG A 120 -2.85 -11.10 2.68
C ARG A 120 -3.67 -9.82 2.77
N ARG A 121 -3.10 -8.82 3.44
CA ARG A 121 -3.62 -7.45 3.38
C ARG A 121 -3.15 -6.78 2.09
N PRO A 122 -4.05 -6.09 1.35
CA PRO A 122 -3.63 -5.25 0.24
C PRO A 122 -2.63 -4.19 0.71
N LEU A 123 -1.56 -3.98 -0.06
CA LEU A 123 -0.55 -2.96 0.21
C LEU A 123 -0.75 -1.79 -0.75
N ALA A 124 -0.98 -0.59 -0.22
CA ALA A 124 -1.01 0.65 -0.99
C ALA A 124 0.32 1.38 -0.82
N ILE A 125 1.11 1.48 -1.88
CA ILE A 125 2.46 2.02 -1.85
C ILE A 125 2.54 3.26 -2.75
N LYS A 126 3.10 4.35 -2.20
CA LYS A 126 3.40 5.55 -2.96
C LYS A 126 4.68 5.38 -3.77
N VAL A 127 4.59 5.63 -5.08
CA VAL A 127 5.71 5.52 -6.03
C VAL A 127 5.92 6.86 -6.73
N GLN A 128 7.17 7.31 -6.80
CA GLN A 128 7.55 8.56 -7.44
C GLN A 128 7.40 8.48 -8.98
N ASN A 129 6.81 9.50 -9.60
CA ASN A 129 6.66 9.59 -11.07
C ASN A 129 7.48 10.73 -11.71
N ALA A 130 8.50 11.25 -11.01
CA ALA A 130 9.44 12.20 -11.60
C ALA A 130 10.26 11.53 -12.71
N ALA A 131 10.67 12.31 -13.73
CA ALA A 131 11.45 11.80 -14.86
C ALA A 131 12.74 11.06 -14.42
N ILE A 132 13.38 11.53 -13.35
CA ILE A 132 14.61 10.94 -12.80
C ILE A 132 14.41 9.56 -12.17
N SER A 133 13.17 9.22 -11.81
CA SER A 133 12.82 7.98 -11.09
C SER A 133 12.36 6.86 -12.03
N ARG A 134 12.38 7.10 -13.35
CA ARG A 134 11.95 6.15 -14.36
C ARG A 134 13.16 5.35 -14.88
N PRO A 135 12.99 4.04 -15.19
CA PRO A 135 11.77 3.25 -15.00
C PRO A 135 11.53 2.83 -13.53
N GLN A 136 10.26 2.63 -13.16
CA GLN A 136 9.87 2.11 -11.86
C GLN A 136 10.04 0.58 -11.77
N TYR A 137 10.30 0.09 -10.56
CA TYR A 137 10.26 -1.32 -10.18
C TYR A 137 8.88 -1.68 -9.62
N GLY A 138 8.36 -2.84 -10.01
CA GLY A 138 7.14 -3.43 -9.43
C GLY A 138 5.82 -2.83 -9.93
N LEU A 139 5.84 -1.70 -10.65
CA LEU A 139 4.61 -1.03 -11.10
C LEU A 139 3.71 -1.91 -12.01
N PRO A 140 4.26 -2.74 -12.93
CA PRO A 140 3.44 -3.64 -13.75
C PRO A 140 2.68 -4.72 -12.97
N GLN A 141 3.14 -5.06 -11.76
CA GLN A 141 2.53 -6.05 -10.88
C GLN A 141 1.41 -5.45 -10.00
N ALA A 142 1.18 -4.14 -10.05
CA ALA A 142 0.12 -3.49 -9.29
C ALA A 142 -1.26 -3.86 -9.85
N ASP A 143 -2.21 -4.14 -8.97
CA ASP A 143 -3.59 -4.45 -9.35
C ASP A 143 -4.38 -3.18 -9.68
N ILE A 144 -4.11 -2.09 -8.95
CA ILE A 144 -4.72 -0.77 -9.16
C ILE A 144 -3.63 0.28 -9.03
N VAL A 145 -3.59 1.24 -9.96
CA VAL A 145 -2.69 2.38 -9.90
C VAL A 145 -3.50 3.67 -10.00
N TYR A 146 -3.40 4.50 -8.98
CA TYR A 146 -3.90 5.88 -9.02
C TYR A 146 -2.76 6.84 -9.28
N GLU A 147 -2.91 7.76 -10.23
CA GLU A 147 -2.02 8.91 -10.37
C GLU A 147 -2.68 10.12 -9.71
N HIS A 148 -1.96 10.80 -8.84
CA HIS A 148 -2.42 12.03 -8.20
C HIS A 148 -1.32 13.10 -8.23
N LEU A 149 -1.76 14.35 -8.23
CA LEU A 149 -0.84 15.48 -8.11
C LEU A 149 -0.14 15.45 -6.76
N SER A 150 1.16 15.71 -6.82
CA SER A 150 1.98 15.94 -5.67
C SER A 150 2.56 17.35 -5.70
N GLU A 151 3.72 17.56 -5.09
CA GLU A 151 4.37 18.87 -5.07
C GLU A 151 4.83 19.33 -6.46
N ALA A 152 4.86 20.66 -6.65
CA ALA A 152 5.51 21.31 -7.80
C ALA A 152 5.09 20.78 -9.19
N ALA A 153 3.81 20.48 -9.38
CA ALA A 153 3.25 19.94 -10.64
C ALA A 153 3.84 18.58 -11.08
N ILE A 154 4.42 17.82 -10.14
CA ILE A 154 4.86 16.44 -10.36
C ILE A 154 3.82 15.50 -9.75
N THR A 155 3.50 14.41 -10.44
CA THR A 155 2.58 13.39 -9.94
C THR A 155 3.29 12.29 -9.14
N ARG A 156 2.53 11.58 -8.32
CA ARG A 156 2.92 10.33 -7.66
C ARG A 156 1.87 9.28 -7.94
N PHE A 157 2.30 8.02 -8.01
CA PHE A 157 1.39 6.89 -8.07
C PHE A 157 1.08 6.39 -6.67
N THR A 158 -0.15 5.94 -6.44
CA THR A 158 -0.51 5.02 -5.37
C THR A 158 -0.82 3.69 -6.02
N ALA A 159 0.10 2.74 -5.91
CA ALA A 159 -0.03 1.40 -6.47
C ALA A 159 -0.51 0.43 -5.37
N ILE A 160 -1.58 -0.32 -5.66
CA ILE A 160 -2.20 -1.29 -4.76
C ILE A 160 -1.85 -2.70 -5.21
N TYR A 161 -1.36 -3.53 -4.28
CA TYR A 161 -0.92 -4.91 -4.53
C TYR A 161 -1.65 -5.88 -3.61
N LEU A 162 -2.22 -6.93 -4.21
CA LEU A 162 -2.81 -8.07 -3.51
C LEU A 162 -2.68 -9.36 -4.34
N CYS A 163 -3.01 -9.31 -5.63
CA CYS A 163 -3.33 -10.49 -6.43
C CYS A 163 -2.16 -11.02 -7.27
N GLN A 164 -1.00 -10.39 -7.16
CA GLN A 164 0.25 -10.78 -7.80
C GLN A 164 1.39 -10.71 -6.78
N GLU A 165 2.38 -11.60 -6.92
CA GLU A 165 3.63 -11.47 -6.19
C GLU A 165 4.50 -10.38 -6.81
N VAL A 166 5.24 -9.67 -5.95
CA VAL A 166 6.16 -8.61 -6.36
C VAL A 166 7.39 -8.61 -5.47
N ASP A 167 8.55 -8.85 -6.06
CA ASP A 167 9.81 -8.95 -5.31
C ASP A 167 10.33 -7.58 -4.87
N LYS A 168 10.14 -6.55 -5.71
CA LYS A 168 10.70 -5.21 -5.50
C LYS A 168 9.79 -4.13 -6.03
N ILE A 169 9.58 -3.10 -5.21
CA ILE A 169 8.77 -1.92 -5.52
C ILE A 169 9.62 -0.65 -5.32
N GLY A 170 9.61 0.26 -6.29
CA GLY A 170 10.30 1.55 -6.16
C GLY A 170 10.31 2.36 -7.45
N SER A 171 10.77 3.61 -7.45
CA SER A 171 11.23 4.45 -6.34
C SER A 171 10.07 4.87 -5.41
N THR A 172 10.16 4.61 -4.11
CA THR A 172 9.11 4.98 -3.13
C THR A 172 9.29 6.40 -2.60
N ARG A 173 8.20 7.06 -2.16
CA ARG A 173 8.19 8.44 -1.66
C ARG A 173 7.06 8.74 -0.67
#